data_AF-A0A6G2I843-F1
#
_entry.id   AF-A0A6G2I843-F1
#
_cell.length_a   1.000
_cell.length_b   1.000
_cell.length_c   1.000
_cell.angle_alpha   90.00
_cell.angle_beta   90.00
_cell.angle_gamma   90.00
#
_symmetry.space_group_name_H-M   'P 1'
#
loop_
_entity.id
_entity.type
_entity.pdbx_description
1 polymer ?
#
loop_
_entity_poly.entity_id
_entity_poly.type
_entity_poly.pdbx_seq_one_letter_code
_entity_poly.pdbx_strand_id
1 'polypeptide(L)' 'MSLDAKMITIDCAERSTEVDRLVELGASVVGEHSAGPLIWTVLREPEGNEFCVAG' A
#
# COMPACT_ATOMS: atom_id res chain seq x y z
N MET A 1 -0.04 -9.16 19.49
CA MET A 1 -0.68 -8.25 18.51
C MET A 1 0.22 -8.23 17.28
N SER A 2 -0.13 -9.00 16.24
CA SER A 2 0.66 -9.06 14.99
C SER A 2 0.48 -7.76 14.23
N LEU A 3 1.52 -6.93 14.26
CA LEU A 3 1.67 -5.80 13.35
C LEU A 3 2.63 -6.24 12.24
N ASP A 4 2.21 -7.23 11.45
CA ASP A 4 2.90 -7.61 10.22
C ASP A 4 2.32 -6.83 9.04
N ALA A 5 2.01 -5.53 9.24
CA ALA A 5 1.71 -4.63 8.15
C ALA A 5 3.00 -4.48 7.33
N LYS A 6 3.12 -5.27 6.27
CA LYS A 6 4.29 -5.29 5.41
C LYS A 6 4.36 -3.94 4.69
N MET A 7 5.33 -3.10 5.04
CA MET A 7 5.54 -1.84 4.35
C MET A 7 6.38 -2.11 3.09
N ILE A 8 5.79 -1.87 1.93
CA ILE A 8 6.46 -1.90 0.64
C ILE A 8 6.89 -0.46 0.34
N THR A 9 8.20 -0.23 0.29
CA THR A 9 8.77 1.07 -0.08
C THR A 9 9.21 1.01 -1.53
N ILE A 10 8.67 1.91 -2.33
CA ILE A 10 8.99 2.11 -3.75
C ILE A 10 9.26 3.59 -3.99
N ASP A 11 9.78 3.94 -5.16
CA ASP A 11 9.97 5.35 -5.50
C ASP A 11 8.61 6.06 -5.60
N CYS A 12 8.54 7.29 -5.09
CA CYS A 12 7.33 8.11 -5.09
C CYS A 12 6.69 8.24 -6.49
N ALA A 13 7.49 8.26 -7.55
CA ALA A 13 7.02 8.37 -8.93
C ALA A 13 6.26 7.10 -9.39
N GLU A 14 6.62 5.93 -8.86
CA GLU A 14 6.08 4.64 -9.27
C GLU A 14 5.00 4.10 -8.33
N ARG A 15 4.75 4.79 -7.20
CA ARG A 15 3.76 4.39 -6.20
C ARG A 15 2.39 4.14 -6.81
N SER A 16 1.91 5.06 -7.66
CA SER A 16 0.59 4.92 -8.28
C SER A 16 0.51 3.72 -9.23
N THR A 17 1.60 3.44 -9.95
CA THR A 17 1.70 2.29 -10.86
C THR A 17 1.67 0.97 -10.08
N GLU A 18 2.37 0.89 -8.96
CA GLU A 18 2.36 -0.33 -8.16
C GLU A 18 1.01 -0.52 -7.44
N VAL A 19 0.39 0.56 -6.95
CA VAL A 19 -0.97 0.50 -6.39
C VAL A 19 -1.95 -0.06 -7.42
N ASP A 20 -1.91 0.44 -8.66
CA ASP A 20 -2.77 -0.04 -9.76
C ASP A 20 -2.53 -1.52 -10.04
N ARG A 21 -1.26 -1.93 -10.17
CA ARG A 21 -0.86 -3.32 -10.38
C ARG A 21 -1.34 -4.25 -9.26
N LEU A 22 -1.24 -3.82 -8.01
CA LEU A 22 -1.72 -4.59 -6.85
C LEU A 22 -3.24 -4.70 -6.85
N VAL A 23 -3.94 -3.64 -7.26
CA VAL A 23 -5.40 -3.67 -7.42
C VAL A 23 -5.82 -4.63 -8.53
N GLU A 24 -5.10 -4.67 -9.66
CA GLU A 24 -5.32 -5.67 -10.71
C GLU A 24 -5.10 -7.11 -10.24
N LEU A 25 -4.15 -7.33 -9.31
CA LEU A 25 -3.91 -8.63 -8.68
C LEU A 25 -5.00 -9.01 -7.65
N GLY A 26 -5.95 -8.12 -7.38
CA GLY A 26 -7.09 -8.34 -6.49
C GLY A 26 -6.98 -7.62 -5.15
N ALA A 27 -5.94 -6.81 -4.92
CA ALA A 27 -5.90 -5.94 -3.75
C ALA A 27 -6.95 -4.82 -3.87
N SER A 28 -7.38 -4.28 -2.73
CA SER A 28 -8.32 -3.17 -2.66
C SER A 28 -7.71 -2.04 -1.87
N VAL A 29 -7.80 -0.81 -2.38
CA VAL A 29 -7.35 0.37 -1.66
C VAL A 29 -8.26 0.61 -0.46
N VAL A 30 -7.67 0.60 0.73
CA VAL A 30 -8.36 0.84 2.01
C VAL A 30 -8.35 2.32 2.34
N GLY A 31 -7.23 2.99 2.09
CA GLY A 31 -7.09 4.42 2.36
C GLY A 31 -5.70 4.95 2.04
N GLU A 32 -5.58 6.27 1.94
CA GLU A 32 -4.30 6.95 1.75
C GLU A 32 -3.98 7.76 3.00
N HIS A 33 -2.72 7.71 3.41
CA HIS A 33 -2.21 8.35 4.62
C HIS A 33 -0.91 9.09 4.31
N SER A 34 -0.66 10.16 5.06
CA SER A 34 0.55 10.96 4.92
C SER A 34 1.04 11.41 6.29
N ALA A 35 2.34 11.28 6.55
CA ALA A 35 3.01 11.79 7.74
C ALA A 35 4.25 12.59 7.35
N GLY A 36 4.09 13.91 7.32
CA GLY A 36 5.15 14.82 6.88
C GLY A 36 5.48 14.57 5.40
N PRO A 37 6.75 14.27 5.05
CA PRO A 37 7.15 13.99 3.67
C PRO A 37 6.78 12.57 3.20
N LEU A 38 6.34 11.68 4.10
CA LEU A 38 6.03 10.30 3.77
C LEU A 38 4.56 10.18 3.38
N ILE A 39 4.28 9.58 2.22
CA ILE A 39 2.92 9.29 1.74
C ILE A 39 2.83 7.78 1.51
N TRP A 40 1.76 7.15 2.01
CA TRP A 40 1.51 5.74 1.77
C TRP A 40 0.03 5.43 1.57
N THR A 41 -0.22 4.46 0.70
CA THR A 41 -1.54 3.90 0.45
C THR A 41 -1.64 2.55 1.16
N VAL A 42 -2.68 2.37 1.96
CA VAL A 42 -3.00 1.08 2.58
C VAL A 42 -3.84 0.28 1.59
N LEU A 43 -3.38 -0.92 1.27
CA LEU A 43 -4.09 -1.89 0.44
C LEU A 43 -4.39 -3.14 1.26
N ARG A 44 -5.49 -3.79 0.89
CA ARG A 44 -5.90 -5.07 1.44
C ARG A 44 -6.00 -6.10 0.33
N GLU A 45 -5.22 -7.15 0.43
CA GLU A 45 -5.26 -8.28 -0.49
C GLU A 45 -6.50 -9.16 -0.21
N PRO A 46 -6.95 -9.95 -1.19
CA PRO A 46 -8.18 -10.72 -1.08
C PRO A 46 -8.11 -11.80 0.01
N GLU A 47 -6.91 -12.22 0.39
CA GLU A 47 -6.66 -13.11 1.54
C GLU A 47 -6.92 -12.45 2.89
N GLY A 48 -7.16 -11.13 2.89
CA GLY A 48 -7.48 -10.35 4.06
C GLY A 48 -6.29 -9.68 4.72
N ASN A 49 -5.06 -9.86 4.20
CA ASN A 49 -3.88 -9.18 4.72
C ASN A 49 -3.86 -7.72 4.29
N GLU A 50 -3.36 -6.87 5.18
CA GLU A 50 -3.25 -5.43 4.97
C GLU A 50 -1.77 -5.05 4.88
N PHE A 51 -1.44 -4.22 3.90
CA PHE A 51 -0.08 -3.77 3.67
C PHE A 51 -0.07 -2.31 3.20
N CYS A 52 1.06 -1.64 3.40
CA CYS A 52 1.20 -0.22 3.09
C CYS A 52 2.20 -0.07 1.95
N VAL A 53 1.83 0.69 0.92
CA VAL A 53 2.70 1.06 -0.19
C VAL A 53 3.11 2.51 0.00
N ALA A 54 4.36 2.73 0.39
CA ALA A 54 4.94 4.05 0.64
C ALA A 54 5.83 4.49 -0.52
N GLY A 55 5.80 5.80 -0.80
CA GLY A 55 6.60 6.48 -1.82
C GLY A 55 7.28 7.73 -1.29
#